data_AF-A0A9W5PCU5-F1
#
_entry.id   AF-A0A9W5PCU5-F1
#
_cell.length_a   1.000
_cell.length_b   1.000
_cell.length_c   1.000
_cell.angle_alpha   90.00
_cell.angle_beta   90.00
_cell.angle_gamma   90.00
#
_symmetry.space_group_name_H-M   'P 1'
#
loop_
_entity.id
_entity.type
_entity.pdbx_description
1 polymer ?
#
loop_
_entity_poly.entity_id
_entity_poly.type
_entity_poly.pdbx_seq_one_letter_code
_entity_poly.pdbx_strand_id
1 'polypeptide(L)'
;MAKQTAGICELCGRSDVQLTEHHLTPKEEGGTFLPTAMLCIPCHKQIHALYTNQELAVRLNGIDELRSDPQLARFVKWIRKQPPEKLIKTKKSNERKKEKMTKKQPSLCRAAAFIHFQPYPDH
;
A
#
# COMPACT_ATOMS: atom_id res chain seq x y z
N MET A 1 11.40 9.71 22.40
CA MET A 1 12.39 9.24 21.41
C MET A 1 12.18 7.74 21.24
N ALA A 2 11.70 7.28 20.09
CA ALA A 2 11.40 5.86 19.88
C ALA A 2 12.72 5.07 19.90
N LYS A 3 12.81 4.09 20.82
CA LYS A 3 13.97 3.21 21.00
C LYS A 3 14.28 2.54 19.65
N GLN A 4 15.44 2.87 19.09
CA GLN A 4 15.89 2.39 17.80
C GLN A 4 16.35 0.94 17.97
N THR A 5 15.47 -0.04 17.72
CA THR A 5 15.86 -1.45 17.74
C THR A 5 16.45 -1.80 16.39
N ALA A 6 17.78 -1.74 16.30
CA ALA A 6 18.53 -2.28 15.18
C ALA A 6 18.34 -3.81 15.16
N GLY A 7 17.88 -4.35 14.04
CA GLY A 7 17.68 -5.78 13.90
C GLY A 7 17.73 -6.23 12.44
N ILE A 8 17.34 -7.49 12.22
CA ILE A 8 17.33 -8.11 10.90
C ILE A 8 15.93 -8.03 10.31
N CYS A 9 15.80 -7.46 9.11
CA CYS A 9 14.52 -7.39 8.41
C CYS A 9 14.16 -8.76 7.83
N GLU A 10 13.00 -9.29 8.21
CA GLU A 10 12.54 -10.60 7.77
C GLU A 10 12.21 -10.65 6.28
N LEU A 11 11.93 -9.53 5.61
CA LEU A 11 11.69 -9.52 4.17
C LEU A 11 13.00 -9.45 3.36
N CYS A 12 13.85 -8.48 3.65
CA CYS A 12 15.04 -8.19 2.83
C CYS A 12 16.35 -8.80 3.35
N GLY A 13 16.36 -9.32 4.58
CA GLY A 13 17.53 -9.94 5.21
C GLY A 13 18.66 -8.97 5.59
N ARG A 14 18.43 -7.65 5.56
CA ARG A 14 19.42 -6.67 6.01
C ARG A 14 19.47 -6.62 7.53
N SER A 15 20.68 -6.61 8.09
CA SER A 15 20.97 -6.34 9.50
C SER A 15 21.21 -4.85 9.75
N ASP A 16 21.19 -4.46 11.03
CA ASP A 16 21.44 -3.08 11.48
C ASP A 16 20.44 -2.04 10.92
N VAL A 17 19.19 -2.47 10.73
CA VAL A 17 18.12 -1.61 10.20
C VAL A 17 17.06 -1.37 11.25
N GLN A 18 16.43 -0.19 11.16
CA GLN A 18 15.27 0.14 11.98
C GLN A 18 14.07 -0.71 11.56
N LEU A 19 13.64 -1.58 12.47
CA LEU A 19 12.52 -2.47 12.28
C LEU A 19 11.21 -1.84 12.75
N THR A 20 10.16 -2.16 12.03
CA THR A 20 8.78 -1.80 12.32
C THR A 20 7.93 -3.04 12.21
N GLU A 21 7.00 -3.20 13.13
CA GLU A 21 6.00 -4.26 13.07
C GLU A 21 5.07 -4.02 11.87
N HIS A 22 4.91 -5.05 11.05
CA HIS A 22 3.97 -5.06 9.93
C HIS A 22 2.99 -6.22 10.11
N HIS A 23 1.69 -5.92 10.08
CA HIS A 23 0.66 -6.94 10.11
C HIS A 23 0.48 -7.48 8.69
N LEU A 24 0.77 -8.77 8.48
CA LEU A 24 0.68 -9.40 7.16
C LEU A 24 -0.76 -9.42 6.66
N THR A 25 -1.72 -9.66 7.56
CA THR A 25 -3.14 -9.48 7.29
C THR A 25 -3.63 -8.21 7.99
N PRO A 26 -4.25 -7.28 7.26
CA PRO A 26 -4.80 -6.07 7.87
C PRO A 26 -5.86 -6.41 8.93
N LYS A 27 -5.89 -5.62 10.01
CA LYS A 27 -6.85 -5.81 11.13
C LYS A 27 -8.31 -5.78 10.66
N GLU A 28 -8.60 -4.99 9.63
CA GLU A 28 -9.94 -4.86 9.04
C GLU A 28 -10.43 -6.16 8.38
N GLU A 29 -9.53 -7.05 7.98
CA GLU A 29 -9.86 -8.35 7.39
C GLU A 29 -9.74 -9.51 8.40
N GLY A 30 -9.75 -9.19 9.71
CA GLY A 30 -9.64 -10.18 10.79
C GLY A 30 -8.22 -10.50 11.24
N GLY A 31 -7.21 -9.75 10.79
CA GLY A 31 -5.79 -9.99 11.08
C GLY A 31 -5.29 -9.68 12.50
N THR A 32 -6.19 -9.44 13.46
CA THR A 32 -5.84 -9.03 14.83
C THR A 32 -4.97 -10.06 15.58
N PHE A 33 -5.10 -11.35 15.26
CA PHE A 33 -4.30 -12.44 15.86
C PHE A 33 -3.40 -13.14 14.83
N LEU A 34 -3.27 -12.56 13.63
CA LEU A 34 -2.49 -13.13 12.55
C LEU A 34 -1.01 -12.73 12.66
N PRO A 35 -0.10 -13.50 12.03
CA PRO A 35 1.33 -13.28 12.18
C PRO A 35 1.74 -11.86 11.79
N THR A 36 2.49 -11.22 12.68
CA THR A 36 3.19 -9.98 12.40
C THR A 36 4.63 -10.30 11.98
N ALA A 37 5.21 -9.41 11.18
CA ALA A 37 6.58 -9.52 10.71
C ALA A 37 7.38 -8.25 10.99
N MET A 38 8.65 -8.43 11.32
CA MET A 38 9.58 -7.35 11.61
C MET A 38 10.27 -6.88 10.32
N LEU A 39 9.77 -5.76 9.79
CA LEU A 39 10.22 -5.23 8.52
C LEU A 39 10.92 -3.89 8.69
N CYS A 40 11.97 -3.65 7.91
CA CYS A 40 12.57 -2.32 7.89
C CYS A 40 11.64 -1.29 7.25
N ILE A 41 11.78 -0.03 7.66
CA ILE A 41 10.98 1.11 7.19
C ILE A 41 10.80 1.14 5.64
N PRO A 42 11.84 0.97 4.80
CA PRO A 42 11.66 1.00 3.35
C PRO A 42 10.88 -0.21 2.82
N CYS A 43 11.05 -1.41 3.41
CA CYS A 43 10.27 -2.58 3.06
C CYS A 43 8.79 -2.40 3.42
N HIS A 44 8.52 -1.93 4.64
CA HIS A 44 7.16 -1.65 5.09
C HIS A 44 6.48 -0.62 4.16
N LYS A 45 7.16 0.49 3.83
CA LYS A 45 6.64 1.49 2.89
C LYS A 45 6.44 0.93 1.49
N GLN A 46 7.31 0.02 1.04
CA GLN A 46 7.20 -0.58 -0.29
C GLN A 46 5.99 -1.50 -0.41
N ILE A 47 5.70 -2.32 0.60
CA ILE A 47 4.52 -3.21 0.60
C ILE A 47 3.25 -2.38 0.39
N HIS A 48 3.05 -1.34 1.21
CA HIS A 48 1.92 -0.44 1.05
C HIS A 48 2.01 0.46 -0.19
N ALA A 49 3.15 0.57 -0.85
CA ALA A 49 3.30 1.31 -2.10
C ALA A 49 2.90 0.46 -3.32
N LEU A 50 3.09 -0.85 -3.27
CA LEU A 50 2.76 -1.81 -4.31
C LEU A 50 1.33 -2.32 -4.19
N TYR A 51 0.93 -2.79 -3.01
CA TYR A 51 -0.31 -3.52 -2.81
C TYR A 51 -1.33 -2.73 -1.98
N THR A 52 -2.59 -3.09 -2.19
CA THR A 52 -3.71 -2.66 -1.35
C THR A 52 -3.92 -3.62 -0.16
N ASN A 53 -4.67 -3.18 0.85
CA ASN A 53 -4.96 -4.02 2.02
C ASN A 53 -5.70 -5.31 1.62
N GLN A 54 -6.63 -5.23 0.66
CA GLN A 54 -7.37 -6.37 0.15
C GLN A 54 -6.44 -7.39 -0.54
N GLU A 55 -5.52 -6.94 -1.38
CA GLU A 55 -4.55 -7.85 -2.01
C GLU A 55 -3.65 -8.53 -0.99
N LEU A 56 -3.23 -7.80 0.05
CA LEU A 56 -2.46 -8.38 1.15
C LEU A 56 -3.24 -9.45 1.90
N ALA A 57 -4.53 -9.21 2.14
CA ALA A 57 -5.37 -10.17 2.85
C ALA A 57 -5.68 -11.44 2.04
N VAL A 58 -5.79 -11.33 0.72
CA VAL A 58 -6.24 -12.43 -0.16
C VAL A 58 -5.08 -13.31 -0.67
N ARG A 59 -3.94 -12.70 -1.04
CA ARG A 59 -2.87 -13.42 -1.79
C ARG A 59 -1.45 -13.25 -1.25
N LEU A 60 -1.25 -12.35 -0.28
CA LEU A 60 0.09 -12.00 0.24
C LEU A 60 0.04 -11.90 1.77
N ASN A 61 -0.58 -12.90 2.40
CA ASN A 61 -0.81 -12.98 3.84
C ASN A 61 0.34 -13.67 4.59
N GLY A 62 1.38 -14.13 3.89
CA GLY A 62 2.62 -14.63 4.46
C GLY A 62 3.89 -13.94 3.94
N ILE A 63 4.98 -14.05 4.71
CA ILE A 63 6.30 -13.54 4.30
C ILE A 63 6.84 -14.29 3.08
N ASP A 64 6.53 -15.58 2.95
CA ASP A 64 6.98 -16.38 1.82
C ASP A 64 6.29 -15.96 0.51
N GLU A 65 4.97 -15.72 0.55
CA GLU A 65 4.24 -15.21 -0.62
C GLU A 65 4.73 -13.81 -1.03
N LEU A 66 4.98 -12.94 -0.04
CA LEU A 66 5.59 -11.63 -0.28
C LEU A 66 6.96 -11.76 -0.96
N ARG A 67 7.81 -12.69 -0.52
CA ARG A 67 9.12 -12.93 -1.14
C ARG A 67 9.02 -13.54 -2.54
N SER A 68 8.01 -14.39 -2.76
CA SER A 68 7.77 -15.07 -4.04
C SER A 68 7.20 -14.13 -5.12
N ASP A 69 6.56 -13.02 -4.74
CA ASP A 69 6.04 -12.06 -5.72
C ASP A 69 7.16 -11.36 -6.52
N PRO A 70 7.10 -11.36 -7.86
CA PRO A 70 8.16 -10.82 -8.70
C PRO A 70 8.37 -9.31 -8.55
N GLN A 71 7.32 -8.53 -8.25
CA GLN A 71 7.47 -7.09 -8.06
C GLN A 71 8.23 -6.79 -6.77
N LEU A 72 7.89 -7.49 -5.69
CA LEU A 72 8.55 -7.31 -4.40
C LEU A 72 9.97 -7.91 -4.41
N ALA A 73 10.18 -9.06 -5.04
CA ALA A 73 11.49 -9.69 -5.20
C ALA A 73 12.50 -8.77 -5.90
N ARG A 74 12.08 -8.07 -6.96
CA ARG A 74 12.90 -7.05 -7.65
C ARG A 74 13.31 -5.92 -6.72
N PHE A 75 12.37 -5.44 -5.90
CA PHE A 75 12.67 -4.42 -4.89
C PHE A 75 13.63 -4.94 -3.82
N VAL A 76 13.42 -6.16 -3.30
CA VAL A 76 14.29 -6.79 -2.31
C VAL A 76 15.73 -6.92 -2.84
N LYS A 77 15.89 -7.35 -4.10
CA LYS A 77 17.21 -7.44 -4.74
C LYS A 77 17.92 -6.08 -4.84
N TRP A 78 17.16 -5.00 -5.05
CA TRP A 78 17.71 -3.65 -5.12
C TRP A 78 18.02 -3.06 -3.74
N ILE A 79 17.12 -3.20 -2.76
CA ILE A 79 17.27 -2.62 -1.42
C ILE A 79 18.42 -3.26 -0.64
N ARG A 80 18.72 -4.54 -0.90
CA ARG A 80 19.89 -5.24 -0.34
C ARG A 80 21.23 -4.60 -0.72
N LYS A 81 21.27 -3.85 -1.82
CA LYS A 81 22.48 -3.12 -2.27
C LYS A 81 22.59 -1.72 -1.65
N GLN A 82 21.57 -1.26 -0.94
CA GLN A 82 21.54 0.09 -0.36
C GLN A 82 22.06 0.08 1.08
N PRO A 83 22.81 1.11 1.50
CA PRO A 83 23.35 1.20 2.85
C PRO A 83 22.22 1.21 3.90
N PRO A 84 22.37 0.48 5.03
CA PRO A 84 21.34 0.37 6.06
C PRO A 84 21.11 1.69 6.83
N GLU A 85 22.14 2.52 6.93
CA GLU A 85 22.12 3.82 7.62
C GLU A 85 21.24 4.87 6.92
N LYS A 86 21.01 4.72 5.61
CA LYS A 86 20.30 5.73 4.81
C LYS A 86 18.81 5.41 4.72
N LEU A 87 17.98 6.29 5.27
CA LEU A 87 16.52 6.25 5.06
C LEU A 87 16.20 6.54 3.59
N ILE A 88 15.93 5.46 2.82
CA ILE A 88 15.59 5.56 1.41
C ILE A 88 14.13 6.03 1.25
N LYS A 89 13.91 7.06 0.42
CA LYS A 89 12.57 7.57 0.09
C LYS A 89 11.87 6.61 -0.88
N THR A 90 10.84 5.91 -0.42
CA THR A 90 9.98 5.06 -1.27
C THR A 90 8.92 5.91 -2.01
N LYS A 91 8.82 5.76 -3.34
CA LYS A 91 7.76 6.39 -4.16
C LYS A 91 6.63 5.38 -4.41
N LYS A 92 5.37 5.84 -4.41
CA LYS A 92 4.19 5.00 -4.72
C LYS A 92 4.20 4.54 -6.18
N SER A 93 3.75 3.30 -6.46
CA SER A 93 3.64 2.77 -7.82
C SER A 93 2.65 3.61 -8.66
N ASN A 94 2.88 3.69 -9.97
CA ASN A 94 2.01 4.46 -10.85
C ASN A 94 0.62 3.83 -10.97
N GLU A 95 0.53 2.49 -10.92
CA GLU A 95 -0.76 1.78 -10.92
C GLU A 95 -1.62 2.18 -9.70
N ARG A 96 -1.02 2.18 -8.50
CA ARG A 96 -1.72 2.60 -7.29
C ARG A 96 -2.15 4.07 -7.33
N LYS A 97 -1.38 4.94 -7.99
CA LYS A 97 -1.78 6.35 -8.19
C LYS A 97 -2.98 6.47 -9.12
N LYS A 98 -2.99 5.70 -10.21
CA LYS A 98 -4.08 5.66 -11.18
C LYS A 98 -5.36 5.10 -10.55
N GLU A 99 -5.25 4.05 -9.75
CA GLU A 99 -6.38 3.46 -9.01
C GLU A 99 -7.01 4.47 -8.03
N LYS A 100 -6.19 5.25 -7.31
CA LYS A 100 -6.69 6.32 -6.43
C LYS A 100 -7.36 7.45 -7.19
N MET A 101 -6.87 7.80 -8.39
CA MET A 101 -7.50 8.80 -9.24
C MET A 101 -8.83 8.33 -9.80
N THR A 102 -8.99 7.04 -10.12
CA THR A 102 -10.28 6.50 -10.59
C THR A 102 -11.29 6.24 -9.47
N LYS A 103 -10.84 5.98 -8.22
CA LYS A 103 -11.73 5.79 -7.06
C LYS A 103 -12.14 7.11 -6.38
N LYS A 104 -11.46 8.22 -6.67
CA LYS A 104 -11.88 9.55 -6.20
C LYS A 104 -13.00 10.04 -7.12
N GLN A 105 -14.23 9.62 -6.84
CA GLN A 105 -15.41 10.13 -7.53
C GLN A 105 -15.36 11.67 -7.58
N PRO A 106 -15.69 12.30 -8.72
CA PRO A 106 -16.08 13.69 -8.72
C PRO A 106 -17.37 13.79 -7.90
N SER A 107 -17.26 14.26 -6.66
CA SER A 107 -18.42 14.82 -5.97
C SER A 107 -18.86 16.06 -6.77
N LEU A 108 -20.16 16.13 -7.09
CA LEU A 108 -20.91 17.24 -7.71
C LEU A 108 -20.87 17.24 -9.27
N CYS A 109 -21.97 17.20 -10.03
CA CYS A 109 -23.30 17.78 -9.82
C CYS A 109 -24.44 16.95 -10.45
N ARG A 110 -25.51 16.79 -9.65
CA ARG A 110 -26.96 16.74 -9.97
C ARG A 110 -27.47 15.87 -11.13
N ALA A 111 -28.32 14.94 -10.71
CA ALA A 111 -29.33 14.25 -11.48
C ALA A 111 -30.38 15.16 -12.13
N ALA A 112 -31.12 14.52 -13.05
CA ALA A 112 -32.45 14.85 -13.57
C ALA A 112 -32.49 16.00 -14.61
N ALA A 113 -32.61 15.76 -15.93
CA ALA A 113 -33.65 15.08 -16.71
C ALA A 113 -34.84 15.99 -17.10
N PHE A 114 -35.26 15.86 -18.37
CA PHE A 114 -36.49 16.34 -19.03
C PHE A 114 -36.62 17.87 -19.22
N ILE A 115 -36.38 18.43 -20.41
CA ILE A 115 -37.10 18.30 -21.71
C ILE A 115 -38.62 18.56 -21.59
N HIS A 116 -39.06 19.62 -22.30
CA HIS A 116 -40.43 19.99 -22.73
C HIS A 116 -41.46 20.48 -21.69
N PHE A 117 -41.71 21.81 -21.68
CA PHE A 117 -43.08 22.32 -21.71
C PHE A 117 -43.17 23.62 -22.52
N GLN A 118 -44.33 23.78 -23.16
CA GLN A 118 -44.65 24.51 -24.38
C GLN A 118 -45.17 25.96 -24.13
N PRO A 119 -45.46 26.75 -25.19
CA PRO A 119 -45.55 28.23 -25.15
C PRO A 119 -46.86 28.80 -24.58
N TYR A 120 -46.77 30.00 -24.02
CA TYR A 120 -47.90 30.88 -23.67
C TYR A 120 -48.41 31.63 -24.91
N PRO A 121 -49.73 31.64 -25.20
CA PRO A 121 -50.33 32.66 -26.06
C PRO A 121 -50.82 33.87 -25.25
N ASP A 122 -50.64 35.03 -25.86
CA ASP A 122 -51.06 36.37 -25.46
C ASP A 122 -52.57 36.56 -25.71
N HIS A 123 -53.31 37.12 -24.74
CA HIS A 123 -54.66 37.68 -24.92
C HIS A 123 -54.85 38.85 -23.95
#